data_AF-A0A849QAJ3-F1
#
_entry.id   AF-A0A849QAJ3-F1
#
_cell.length_a   1.000
_cell.length_b   1.000
_cell.length_c   1.000
_cell.angle_alpha   90.00
_cell.angle_beta   90.00
_cell.angle_gamma   90.00
#
_symmetry.space_group_name_H-M   'P 1'
#
loop_
_entity.id
_entity.type
_entity.pdbx_description
1 polymer ?
#
loop_
_entity_poly.entity_id
_entity_poly.type
_entity_poly.pdbx_seq_one_letter_code
_entity_poly.pdbx_strand_id
1 'polypeptide(L)'
;MMFFLPIYALYLEQNLFTMTNVALIISIEAISAAVFEIPTGAIADIFGRKKTLISAYMFSLISIIFLYVGGSMLMFVFYAILNSVGRSLASGALTAHSSMTP
;
A
#
# COMPACT_ATOMS: atom_id res chain seq x y z
N MET A 1 -10.63 -7.52 3.56
CA MET A 1 -10.45 -6.30 2.74
C MET A 1 -11.43 -6.18 1.57
N MET A 2 -12.07 -7.24 1.06
CA MET A 2 -12.91 -7.13 -0.15
C MET A 2 -14.21 -6.33 0.04
N PHE A 3 -14.75 -6.26 1.27
CA PHE A 3 -15.99 -5.54 1.57
C PHE A 3 -15.88 -4.01 1.45
N PHE A 4 -14.70 -3.43 1.70
CA PHE A 4 -14.52 -1.97 1.75
C PHE A 4 -14.14 -1.33 0.40
N LEU A 5 -13.85 -2.14 -0.62
CA LEU A 5 -13.46 -1.66 -1.95
C LEU A 5 -14.48 -0.69 -2.59
N PRO A 6 -15.80 -0.98 -2.57
CA PRO A 6 -16.79 -0.05 -3.14
C PRO A 6 -16.84 1.29 -2.39
N ILE A 7 -16.71 1.26 -1.06
CA ILE A 7 -16.70 2.47 -0.22
C ILE A 7 -15.46 3.32 -0.55
N TYR A 8 -14.31 2.69 -0.71
CA TYR A 8 -13.07 3.36 -1.12
C TYR A 8 -13.17 4.00 -2.51
N ALA A 9 -13.70 3.27 -3.49
CA ALA A 9 -13.89 3.79 -4.85
C ALA A 9 -14.84 4.99 -4.87
N LEU A 10 -15.97 4.92 -4.15
CA LEU A 10 -16.92 6.03 -4.01
C LEU A 10 -16.27 7.24 -3.33
N TYR A 11 -15.47 7.03 -2.29
CA TYR A 11 -14.76 8.11 -1.61
C TYR A 11 -13.77 8.82 -2.55
N LEU A 12 -13.00 8.07 -3.34
CA LEU A 12 -12.10 8.67 -4.33
C LEU A 12 -12.87 9.43 -5.41
N GLU A 13 -13.97 8.89 -5.91
CA GLU A 13 -14.79 9.54 -6.93
C GLU A 13 -15.33 10.88 -6.44
N GLN A 14 -15.84 10.94 -5.20
CA GLN A 14 -16.33 12.16 -4.59
C GLN A 14 -15.26 13.26 -4.49
N ASN A 15 -13.99 12.89 -4.32
CA ASN A 15 -12.88 13.83 -4.20
C ASN A 15 -12.19 14.15 -5.54
N LEU A 16 -12.28 13.26 -6.53
CA LEU A 16 -11.57 13.37 -7.81
C LEU A 16 -12.50 13.65 -9.01
N PHE A 17 -13.81 13.71 -8.77
CA PHE A 17 -14.88 14.09 -9.69
C PHE A 17 -15.08 13.19 -10.92
N THR A 18 -14.24 12.17 -11.13
CA THR A 18 -14.37 11.26 -12.27
C THR A 18 -13.85 9.86 -11.96
N MET A 19 -14.54 8.85 -12.47
CA MET A 19 -14.16 7.45 -12.38
C MET A 19 -12.81 7.13 -13.04
N THR A 20 -12.41 7.89 -14.07
CA THR A 20 -11.09 7.72 -14.71
C THR A 20 -9.96 7.99 -13.72
N ASN A 21 -10.11 8.99 -12.86
CA ASN A 21 -9.12 9.32 -11.84
C ASN A 21 -9.08 8.24 -10.75
N VAL A 22 -10.22 7.69 -10.37
CA VAL A 22 -10.29 6.53 -9.45
C VAL A 22 -9.51 5.34 -10.03
N ALA A 23 -9.76 5.00 -11.30
CA ALA A 23 -9.05 3.92 -11.99
C ALA A 23 -7.54 4.17 -12.07
N LEU A 24 -7.12 5.43 -12.28
CA LEU A 24 -5.71 5.81 -12.27
C LEU A 24 -5.07 5.59 -10.90
N ILE A 25 -5.72 6.00 -9.81
CA ILE A 25 -5.19 5.79 -8.45
C ILE A 25 -5.06 4.29 -8.14
N ILE A 26 -6.09 3.49 -8.46
CA ILE A 26 -6.05 2.03 -8.28
C ILE A 26 -4.94 1.40 -9.12
N SER A 27 -4.73 1.88 -10.34
CA SER A 27 -3.67 1.39 -11.23
C SER A 27 -2.27 1.74 -10.68
N ILE A 28 -2.08 2.95 -10.16
CA ILE A 28 -0.83 3.36 -9.51
C ILE A 28 -0.57 2.51 -8.27
N GLU A 29 -1.59 2.22 -7.47
CA GLU A 29 -1.48 1.33 -6.32
C GLU A 29 -1.00 -0.06 -6.76
N ALA A 30 -1.65 -0.65 -7.78
CA ALA A 30 -1.29 -1.98 -8.30
C ALA A 30 0.13 -2.03 -8.89
N ILE A 31 0.52 -1.05 -9.71
CA ILE A 31 1.87 -0.95 -10.29
C ILE A 31 2.90 -0.79 -9.19
N SER A 32 2.65 0.08 -8.21
CA SER A 32 3.54 0.28 -7.08
C SER A 32 3.72 -1.00 -6.28
N ALA A 33 2.63 -1.73 -6.02
CA ALA A 33 2.69 -3.00 -5.30
C ALA A 33 3.61 -3.99 -6.03
N ALA A 34 3.44 -4.16 -7.35
CA ALA A 34 4.25 -5.05 -8.17
C ALA A 34 5.74 -4.63 -8.19
N VAL A 35 6.02 -3.33 -8.32
CA VAL A 35 7.40 -2.80 -8.32
C VAL A 35 8.07 -3.03 -6.96
N PHE A 36 7.34 -2.83 -5.86
CA PHE A 36 7.91 -2.92 -4.52
C PHE A 36 7.89 -4.34 -3.92
N GLU A 37 7.13 -5.29 -4.48
CA GLU A 37 7.04 -6.65 -3.96
C GLU A 37 8.40 -7.35 -3.87
N ILE A 38 9.18 -7.36 -4.97
CA ILE A 38 10.50 -7.98 -5.02
C ILE A 38 11.52 -7.31 -4.06
N PRO A 39 11.75 -5.98 -4.11
CA PRO A 39 12.75 -5.36 -3.24
C PRO A 39 12.35 -5.42 -1.76
N THR A 40 11.06 -5.34 -1.44
CA THR A 40 10.61 -5.39 -0.04
C THR A 40 10.72 -6.80 0.56
N GLY A 41 10.57 -7.85 -0.25
CA GLY A 41 10.90 -9.22 0.13
C GLY A 41 12.37 -9.36 0.53
N ALA A 42 13.30 -8.91 -0.32
CA ALA A 42 14.73 -8.94 -0.01
C ALA A 42 15.11 -8.11 1.23
N ILE A 43 14.47 -6.95 1.43
CA ILE A 43 14.64 -6.13 2.64
C ILE A 43 14.19 -6.91 3.89
N ALA A 44 13.10 -7.68 3.81
CA ALA A 44 12.61 -8.47 4.92
C ALA A 44 13.60 -9.54 5.38
N ASP A 45 14.29 -10.17 4.42
CA ASP A 45 15.28 -11.21 4.67
C ASP A 45 16.55 -10.65 5.35
N ILE A 46 16.98 -9.43 4.97
CA ILE A 46 18.21 -8.81 5.48
C ILE A 46 17.99 -8.12 6.83
N PHE A 47 16.91 -7.34 6.99
CA PHE A 47 16.70 -6.51 8.18
C PHE A 47 16.01 -7.25 9.33
N GLY A 48 15.46 -8.43 9.04
CA GLY A 48 14.74 -9.26 9.99
C GLY A 48 13.27 -8.82 10.20
N ARG A 49 12.41 -9.82 10.38
CA ARG A 49 10.95 -9.71 10.41
C ARG A 49 10.39 -8.57 11.28
N LYS A 50 10.87 -8.42 12.51
CA LYS A 50 10.29 -7.46 13.48
C LYS A 50 10.46 -6.01 12.98
N LYS A 51 11.63 -5.67 12.44
CA LYS A 51 11.91 -4.30 11.97
C LYS A 51 11.13 -4.00 10.69
N THR A 52 11.03 -4.97 9.79
CA THR A 52 10.28 -4.84 8.52
C THR A 52 8.78 -4.70 8.76
N LEU A 53 8.20 -5.41 9.73
CA LEU A 53 6.79 -5.22 10.08
C LEU A 53 6.53 -3.85 10.70
N ILE A 54 7.42 -3.36 11.57
CA ILE A 54 7.28 -2.02 12.15
C ILE A 54 7.32 -0.94 11.04
N SER A 55 8.26 -1.03 10.10
CA SER A 55 8.31 -0.08 8.98
C SER A 55 7.08 -0.20 8.08
N ALA A 56 6.63 -1.41 7.78
CA ALA A 56 5.39 -1.65 7.04
C ALA A 56 4.19 -0.92 7.66
N TYR A 57 3.99 -1.06 8.97
CA TYR A 57 2.90 -0.38 9.67
C TYR A 57 3.09 1.14 9.72
N MET A 58 4.31 1.65 9.83
CA MET A 58 4.57 3.09 9.73
C MET A 58 4.18 3.65 8.36
N PHE A 59 4.57 2.99 7.27
CA PHE A 59 4.16 3.39 5.91
C PHE A 59 2.64 3.36 5.74
N SER A 60 1.98 2.31 6.24
CA SER A 60 0.51 2.20 6.21
C SER A 60 -0.20 3.26 7.05
N LEU A 61 0.35 3.67 8.20
CA LEU A 61 -0.23 4.76 8.99
C LEU A 61 -0.08 6.10 8.27
N ILE A 62 1.09 6.36 7.69
CA ILE A 62 1.33 7.60 6.95
C ILE A 62 0.43 7.65 5.72
N SER A 63 0.24 6.53 5.01
CA SER A 63 -0.68 6.49 3.86
C SER A 63 -2.10 6.89 4.29
N ILE A 64 -2.62 6.34 5.40
CA ILE A 64 -3.96 6.69 5.90
C ILE A 64 -4.09 8.18 6.21
N ILE A 65 -3.04 8.85 6.67
CA ILE A 65 -3.05 10.31 6.86
C ILE A 65 -3.26 11.04 5.52
N PHE A 66 -2.54 10.64 4.47
CA PHE A 66 -2.74 11.20 3.12
C PHE A 66 -4.15 10.92 2.58
N LEU A 67 -4.69 9.72 2.84
CA LEU A 67 -6.07 9.38 2.46
C LEU A 67 -7.07 10.28 3.17
N TYR A 68 -6.90 10.49 4.48
CA TYR A 68 -7.82 11.27 5.31
C TYR A 68 -7.79 12.76 4.98
N VAL A 69 -6.60 13.35 4.87
CA VAL A 69 -6.44 14.77 4.54
C VAL A 69 -7.00 15.03 3.13
N GLY A 70 -6.70 14.14 2.17
CA GLY A 70 -7.39 14.03 0.89
C GLY A 70 -7.55 15.34 0.10
N GLY A 71 -8.40 15.32 -0.93
CA GLY A 71 -8.84 16.53 -1.65
C GLY A 71 -7.96 16.96 -2.84
N SER A 72 -6.89 16.24 -3.17
CA SER A 72 -6.16 16.44 -4.42
C SER A 72 -5.60 15.13 -4.98
N MET A 73 -5.46 15.06 -6.31
CA MET A 73 -4.89 13.90 -7.01
C MET A 73 -3.53 13.50 -6.44
N LEU A 74 -2.65 14.47 -6.17
CA LEU A 74 -1.32 14.20 -5.64
C LEU A 74 -1.35 13.52 -4.27
N MET A 75 -2.25 13.94 -3.37
CA MET A 75 -2.38 13.29 -2.06
C MET A 75 -2.83 11.84 -2.19
N PHE A 76 -3.74 11.54 -3.12
CA PHE A 76 -4.15 10.17 -3.37
C PHE A 76 -3.08 9.32 -4.08
N VAL A 77 -2.22 9.93 -4.90
CA VAL A 77 -1.04 9.26 -5.46
C VAL A 77 -0.04 8.90 -4.36
N PHE A 78 0.26 9.83 -3.45
CA PHE A 78 1.11 9.53 -2.29
C PHE A 78 0.51 8.45 -1.41
N TYR A 79 -0.80 8.52 -1.15
CA TYR A 79 -1.52 7.44 -0.48
C TYR A 79 -1.29 6.09 -1.17
N ALA A 80 -1.57 5.99 -2.48
CA ALA A 80 -1.48 4.74 -3.22
C ALA A 80 -0.08 4.12 -3.15
N ILE A 81 0.97 4.93 -3.37
CA ILE A 81 2.35 4.46 -3.33
C ILE A 81 2.72 3.99 -1.92
N LEU A 82 2.47 4.81 -0.89
CA LEU A 82 2.83 4.48 0.50
C LEU A 82 2.05 3.26 1.01
N ASN A 83 0.76 3.15 0.65
CA ASN A 83 -0.07 2.01 0.98
C ASN A 83 0.48 0.72 0.35
N SER A 84 0.83 0.77 -0.93
CA SER A 84 1.45 -0.37 -1.62
C SER A 84 2.79 -0.77 -1.03
N VAL A 85 3.67 0.18 -0.72
CA VAL A 85 4.96 -0.09 -0.08
C VAL A 85 4.77 -0.76 1.28
N GLY A 86 3.91 -0.20 2.14
CA GLY A 86 3.62 -0.77 3.46
C GLY A 86 3.06 -2.19 3.36
N ARG A 87 2.16 -2.41 2.39
CA ARG A 87 1.54 -3.72 2.18
C ARG A 87 2.51 -4.75 1.60
N SER A 88 3.38 -4.35 0.66
CA SER A 88 4.43 -5.21 0.11
C SER A 88 5.45 -5.61 1.20
N LEU A 89 5.90 -4.67 2.04
CA LEU A 89 6.78 -4.95 3.20
C LEU A 89 6.15 -5.94 4.19
N ALA A 90 4.87 -5.78 4.51
CA ALA A 90 4.16 -6.70 5.40
C ALA A 90 4.05 -8.10 4.79
N SER A 91 3.79 -8.19 3.48
CA SER A 91 3.70 -9.48 2.78
C SER A 91 5.06 -10.19 2.68
N GLY A 92 6.12 -9.47 2.32
CA GLY A 92 7.49 -10.00 2.24
C GLY A 92 8.00 -10.52 3.58
N ALA A 93 7.68 -9.81 4.67
CA ALA A 93 8.01 -10.26 6.02
C ALA A 93 7.25 -11.52 6.47
N LEU A 94 6.07 -11.79 5.91
CA LEU A 94 5.29 -12.99 6.19
C LEU A 94 5.82 -14.19 5.40
N THR A 95 6.14 -14.02 4.11
CA THR A 95 6.68 -15.08 3.25
C THR A 95 8.04 -15.59 3.71
N ALA A 96 8.90 -14.70 4.22
CA ALA A 96 10.20 -15.07 4.78
C ALA A 96 10.08 -16.06 5.97
N HIS A 97 8.95 -16.04 6.69
CA HIS A 97 8.72 -16.95 7.81
C HIS A 97 8.34 -18.36 7.35
N SER A 98 7.52 -18.49 6.31
CA SER A 98 7.10 -19.79 5.78
C SER A 98 8.23 -20.57 5.09
N SER A 99 9.30 -19.91 4.65
CA SER A 99 10.50 -20.58 4.12
C SER A 99 11.48 -21.05 5.21
N MET A 100 11.25 -20.71 6.48
CA MET A 100 12.09 -21.09 7.62
C MET A 100 11.48 -22.18 8.51
N THR A 101 10.26 -22.64 8.22
CA THR A 101 9.67 -23.82 8.86
C THR A 101 9.93 -25.05 7.99
N PRO A 102 10.64 -26.09 8.49
CA PRO A 102 10.82 -27.36 7.80
C PRO A 102 9.51 -28.13 7.63
#